data_AF-A0A699STT0-F1
#
_entry.id   AF-A0A699STT0-F1
#
_cell.length_a   1.000
_cell.length_b   1.000
_cell.length_c   1.000
_cell.angle_alpha   90.00
_cell.angle_beta   90.00
_cell.angle_gamma   90.00
#
_symmetry.space_group_name_H-M   'P 1'
#
loop_
_entity.id
_entity.type
_entity.pdbx_description
1 polymer ?
#
loop_
_entity_poly.entity_id
_entity_poly.type
_entity_poly.pdbx_seq_one_letter_code
_entity_poly.pdbx_strand_id
1 'polypeptide(L)'
;GILGLNQEPRPEMSAGNVGYLISGIKEAREVKVGDTITHVHNPTAEAIQGFADVKPMVFAGIYPVDTTEYEELRSSMEKLQLNDASLVWDPETSVALGFGFRCGFLGMLHMEIVQERLEREFNMTVITTVPSVQFHALGSKDQELIINAPSEMPEPNLIKLIEEPYIKAQIITAAEYVGPIITLCMEKRGIIKGQSYLTSERVEMNFELPLSEIVFDFFDKLKTISRGYASLDY
;
A
#
# COMPACT_ATOMS: atom_id res chain seq x y z
N GLY A 1 10.05 19.96 -20.97
CA GLY A 1 11.08 19.27 -21.78
C GLY A 1 10.57 17.90 -22.16
N ILE A 2 11.16 17.24 -23.15
CA ILE A 2 10.78 15.88 -23.54
C ILE A 2 11.71 14.85 -22.90
N LEU A 3 11.19 13.67 -22.60
CA LEU A 3 11.97 12.59 -22.04
C LEU A 3 12.44 11.67 -23.18
N GLY A 4 13.72 11.77 -23.55
CA GLY A 4 14.41 10.80 -24.41
C GLY A 4 15.23 9.80 -23.58
N LEU A 5 16.38 9.37 -24.10
CA LEU A 5 17.41 8.72 -23.29
C LEU A 5 17.99 9.67 -22.23
N ASN A 6 18.05 10.96 -22.58
CA ASN A 6 18.43 12.05 -21.69
C ASN A 6 17.30 13.08 -21.63
N GLN A 7 17.34 13.94 -20.62
CA GLN A 7 16.44 15.08 -20.51
C GLN A 7 16.77 16.11 -21.60
N GLU A 8 15.82 16.37 -22.50
CA GLU A 8 15.98 17.39 -23.54
C GLU A 8 15.09 18.60 -23.24
N PRO A 9 15.68 19.75 -22.86
CA PRO A 9 14.94 20.99 -22.67
C PRO A 9 14.26 21.41 -23.98
N ARG A 10 12.96 21.74 -23.88
CA ARG A 10 12.17 22.29 -24.98
C ARG A 10 11.45 23.54 -24.48
N PRO A 11 11.34 24.59 -25.31
CA PRO A 11 10.68 25.83 -24.91
C PRO A 11 9.16 25.67 -24.73
N GLU A 12 8.55 24.72 -25.44
CA GLU A 12 7.12 24.43 -25.37
C GLU A 12 6.85 22.93 -25.47
N MET A 13 5.68 22.51 -24.98
CA MET A 13 5.14 21.15 -25.15
C MET A 13 3.75 21.26 -25.77
N SER A 14 3.53 20.54 -26.87
CA SER A 14 2.26 20.52 -27.59
C SER A 14 1.41 19.32 -27.18
N ALA A 15 0.12 19.35 -27.57
CA ALA A 15 -0.80 18.25 -27.34
C ALA A 15 -0.24 16.91 -27.87
N GLY A 16 -0.30 15.86 -27.04
CA GLY A 16 0.19 14.53 -27.36
C GLY A 16 1.67 14.28 -27.03
N ASN A 17 2.40 15.25 -26.47
CA ASN A 17 3.78 15.05 -26.03
C ASN A 17 3.84 14.52 -24.59
N VAL A 18 4.79 13.62 -24.34
CA VAL A 18 5.14 13.13 -22.99
C VAL A 18 6.51 13.71 -22.61
N GLY A 19 6.62 14.21 -21.39
CA GLY A 19 7.81 14.93 -20.96
C GLY A 19 7.79 15.30 -19.48
N TYR A 20 8.63 16.26 -19.11
CA TYR A 20 8.80 16.73 -17.75
C TYR A 20 8.64 18.25 -17.68
N LEU A 21 8.16 18.74 -16.54
CA LEU A 21 8.05 20.16 -16.21
C LEU A 21 8.88 20.42 -14.95
N ILE A 22 9.78 21.41 -15.00
CA ILE A 22 10.48 21.90 -13.81
C ILE A 22 9.72 23.14 -13.35
N SER A 23 9.00 23.02 -12.24
CA SER A 23 8.35 24.12 -11.55
C SER A 23 9.15 24.54 -10.32
N GLY A 24 8.88 25.73 -9.77
CA GLY A 24 9.45 26.17 -8.50
C GLY A 24 8.80 25.53 -7.26
N ILE A 25 8.05 24.44 -7.43
CA ILE A 25 7.37 23.72 -6.35
C ILE A 25 8.43 23.03 -5.49
N LYS A 26 8.36 23.26 -4.18
CA LYS A 26 9.37 22.74 -3.23
C LYS A 26 8.99 21.40 -2.63
N GLU A 27 7.69 21.12 -2.53
CA GLU A 27 7.18 19.95 -1.85
C GLU A 27 6.49 19.03 -2.87
N ALA A 28 6.99 17.80 -3.02
CA ALA A 28 6.44 16.84 -3.98
C ALA A 28 4.96 16.50 -3.70
N ARG A 29 4.51 16.60 -2.44
CA ARG A 29 3.11 16.36 -2.03
C ARG A 29 2.09 17.31 -2.68
N GLU A 30 2.53 18.48 -3.16
CA GLU A 30 1.66 19.44 -3.87
C GLU A 30 1.34 18.97 -5.29
N VAL A 31 2.17 18.10 -5.88
CA VAL A 31 1.97 17.56 -7.23
C VAL A 31 1.65 16.08 -7.10
N LYS A 32 0.36 15.77 -7.04
CA LYS A 32 -0.11 14.39 -6.99
C LYS A 32 0.03 13.75 -8.37
N VAL A 33 0.35 12.47 -8.41
CA VAL A 33 0.32 11.69 -9.65
C VAL A 33 -1.10 11.82 -10.23
N GLY A 34 -1.22 11.93 -11.55
CA GLY A 34 -2.49 12.07 -12.27
C GLY A 34 -3.31 13.33 -12.01
N ASP A 35 -2.75 14.33 -11.33
CA ASP A 35 -3.33 15.68 -11.28
C ASP A 35 -3.25 16.37 -12.65
N THR A 36 -4.10 17.38 -12.87
CA THR A 36 -4.21 18.11 -14.14
C THR A 36 -3.59 19.49 -14.02
N ILE A 37 -2.45 19.69 -14.70
CA ILE A 37 -1.81 21.00 -14.81
C ILE A 37 -2.46 21.80 -15.93
N THR A 38 -2.87 23.03 -15.62
CA THR A 38 -3.47 23.96 -16.59
C THR A 38 -2.97 25.39 -16.43
N HIS A 39 -3.29 26.28 -17.38
CA HIS A 39 -2.88 27.68 -17.33
C HIS A 39 -3.78 28.48 -16.38
N VAL A 40 -3.16 29.38 -15.59
CA VAL A 40 -3.89 30.26 -14.64
C VAL A 40 -4.88 31.20 -15.35
N HIS A 41 -4.50 31.75 -16.50
CA HIS A 41 -5.32 32.71 -17.25
C HIS A 41 -6.35 32.08 -18.19
N ASN A 42 -6.17 30.80 -18.52
CA ASN A 42 -7.07 30.06 -19.40
C ASN A 42 -7.14 28.60 -18.91
N PRO A 43 -7.83 28.36 -17.78
CA PRO A 43 -7.92 27.03 -17.21
C PRO A 43 -8.76 26.12 -18.11
N THR A 44 -8.42 24.83 -18.11
CA THR A 44 -9.29 23.80 -18.70
C THR A 44 -10.64 23.77 -18.01
N ALA A 45 -11.71 23.48 -18.76
CA ALA A 45 -13.06 23.42 -18.21
C ALA A 45 -13.24 22.25 -17.24
N GLU A 46 -12.55 21.14 -17.48
CA GLU A 46 -12.61 19.93 -16.68
C GLU A 46 -11.20 19.38 -16.43
N ALA A 47 -10.97 18.90 -15.21
CA ALA A 47 -9.80 18.10 -14.87
C ALA A 47 -9.95 16.70 -15.46
N ILE A 48 -8.82 16.04 -15.73
CA ILE A 48 -8.81 14.66 -16.19
C ILE A 48 -9.46 13.79 -15.10
N GLN A 49 -10.52 13.09 -15.48
CA GLN A 49 -11.23 12.18 -14.59
C GLN A 49 -10.50 10.83 -14.54
N GLY A 50 -10.51 10.20 -13.37
CA GLY A 50 -10.02 8.83 -13.18
C GLY A 50 -8.81 8.71 -12.25
N PHE A 51 -8.20 9.82 -11.82
CA PHE A 51 -7.17 9.76 -10.79
C PHE A 51 -7.77 10.00 -9.41
N ALA A 52 -7.56 9.04 -8.51
CA ALA A 52 -8.01 9.10 -7.13
C ALA A 52 -6.80 9.24 -6.20
N ASP A 53 -7.02 9.92 -5.07
CA ASP A 53 -6.02 9.95 -4.00
C ASP A 53 -5.68 8.53 -3.58
N VAL A 54 -4.38 8.24 -3.60
CA VAL A 54 -3.83 6.94 -3.23
C VAL A 54 -4.06 6.75 -1.73
N LYS A 55 -4.96 5.83 -1.37
CA LYS A 55 -5.24 5.49 0.02
C LYS A 55 -4.31 4.37 0.48
N PRO A 56 -3.61 4.51 1.62
CA PRO A 56 -2.84 3.42 2.19
C PRO A 56 -3.78 2.29 2.62
N MET A 57 -3.45 1.06 2.22
CA MET A 57 -4.23 -0.16 2.51
C MET A 57 -3.64 -0.96 3.67
N VAL A 58 -2.33 -0.82 3.89
CA VAL A 58 -1.56 -1.55 4.91
C VAL A 58 -0.85 -0.56 5.81
N PHE A 59 -0.92 -0.78 7.12
CA PHE A 59 -0.27 0.05 8.12
C PHE A 59 0.65 -0.78 8.99
N ALA A 60 1.87 -0.29 9.21
CA ALA A 60 2.83 -0.89 10.14
C ALA A 60 3.57 0.21 10.90
N GLY A 61 3.97 -0.09 12.14
CA GLY A 61 4.87 0.76 12.90
C GLY A 61 6.32 0.52 12.48
N ILE A 62 7.07 1.60 12.24
CA ILE A 62 8.51 1.61 12.00
C ILE A 62 9.18 2.26 13.20
N TYR A 63 10.12 1.55 13.81
CA TYR A 63 10.87 2.00 14.97
C TYR A 63 12.37 1.88 14.70
N PRO A 64 13.21 2.83 15.13
CA PRO A 64 14.65 2.67 15.02
C PRO A 64 15.13 1.59 16.01
N VAL A 65 16.22 0.89 15.69
CA VAL A 65 16.84 -0.05 16.64
C VAL A 65 17.45 0.70 17.82
N ASP A 66 18.04 1.87 17.56
CA ASP A 66 18.54 2.78 18.59
C ASP A 66 17.58 3.98 18.76
N THR A 67 17.10 4.20 19.98
CA THR A 67 16.15 5.28 20.28
C THR A 67 16.74 6.68 20.07
N THR A 68 18.07 6.82 20.03
CA THR A 68 18.76 8.08 19.72
C THR A 68 18.67 8.47 18.24
N GLU A 69 18.39 7.52 17.35
CA GLU A 69 18.28 7.72 15.90
C GLU A 69 16.88 8.20 15.47
N TYR A 70 15.96 8.44 16.40
CA TYR A 70 14.58 8.86 16.09
C TYR A 70 14.51 10.09 15.16
N GLU A 71 15.32 11.12 15.42
CA GLU A 71 15.35 12.34 14.59
C GLU A 71 15.99 12.09 13.21
N GLU A 72 16.94 11.15 13.13
CA GLU A 72 17.55 10.76 11.86
C GLU A 72 16.58 9.94 11.01
N LEU A 73 15.84 9.02 11.63
CA LEU A 73 14.75 8.28 11.00
C LEU A 73 13.68 9.25 10.49
N ARG A 74 13.28 10.25 11.29
CA ARG A 74 12.34 11.29 10.86
C ARG A 74 12.82 12.02 9.62
N SER A 75 14.06 12.50 9.64
CA SER A 75 14.68 13.21 8.51
C SER A 75 14.74 12.34 7.25
N SER A 76 15.01 11.04 7.43
CA SER A 76 15.07 10.06 6.34
C SER A 76 13.67 9.78 5.76
N MET A 77 12.66 9.64 6.61
CA MET A 77 11.26 9.48 6.19
C MET A 77 10.74 10.70 5.43
N GLU A 78 11.07 11.91 5.86
CA GLU A 78 10.73 13.16 5.15
C GLU A 78 11.36 13.19 3.75
N LYS A 79 12.65 12.83 3.63
CA LYS A 79 13.34 12.74 2.33
C LYS A 79 12.76 11.64 1.44
N LEU A 80 12.34 10.52 2.03
CA LEU A 80 11.75 9.41 1.28
C LEU A 80 10.35 9.79 0.77
N GLN A 81 9.56 10.49 1.58
CA GLN A 81 8.24 11.03 1.19
C GLN A 81 8.33 12.07 0.05
N LEU A 82 9.44 12.78 -0.09
CA LEU A 82 9.65 13.66 -1.27
C LEU A 82 9.73 12.88 -2.59
N ASN A 83 10.17 11.63 -2.54
CA ASN A 83 10.23 10.76 -3.72
C ASN A 83 8.97 9.89 -3.86
N ASP A 84 8.32 9.57 -2.74
CA ASP A 84 7.14 8.72 -2.70
C ASP A 84 5.93 9.44 -2.09
N ALA A 85 5.07 9.96 -2.95
CA ALA A 85 3.85 10.66 -2.55
C ALA A 85 2.77 9.74 -1.94
N SER A 86 2.92 8.42 -2.01
CA SER A 86 1.97 7.45 -1.47
C SER A 86 2.28 7.05 -0.02
N LEU A 87 3.50 7.32 0.46
CA LEU A 87 3.91 7.06 1.83
C LEU A 87 3.30 8.11 2.77
N VAL A 88 2.45 7.65 3.67
CA VAL A 88 1.89 8.45 4.76
C VAL A 88 2.52 7.97 6.07
N TRP A 89 2.87 8.89 6.97
CA TRP A 89 3.41 8.52 8.27
C TRP A 89 2.97 9.51 9.34
N ASP A 90 2.72 9.00 10.54
CA ASP A 90 2.37 9.77 11.73
C ASP A 90 3.26 9.34 12.90
N PRO A 91 3.73 10.26 13.77
CA PRO A 91 4.49 9.89 14.96
C PRO A 91 3.68 8.96 15.88
N GLU A 92 4.28 7.85 16.29
CA GLU A 92 3.69 6.86 17.19
C GLU A 92 4.63 6.59 18.36
N THR A 93 4.09 6.30 19.54
CA THR A 93 4.88 5.87 20.69
C THR A 93 4.42 4.50 21.15
N SER A 94 5.37 3.57 21.20
CA SER A 94 5.18 2.22 21.71
C SER A 94 5.74 2.09 23.12
N VAL A 95 5.03 1.37 23.98
CA VAL A 95 5.48 1.07 25.36
C VAL A 95 6.77 0.25 25.36
N ALA A 96 6.97 -0.61 24.35
CA ALA A 96 8.10 -1.53 24.29
C ALA A 96 9.25 -1.00 23.40
N LEU A 97 8.92 -0.32 22.30
CA LEU A 97 9.90 0.09 21.28
C LEU A 97 10.25 1.59 21.38
N GLY A 98 9.56 2.35 22.22
CA GLY A 98 9.79 3.79 22.36
C GLY A 98 9.17 4.58 21.20
N PHE A 99 9.86 5.62 20.75
CA PHE A 99 9.38 6.52 19.71
C PHE A 99 9.60 5.95 18.31
N GLY A 100 8.58 6.01 17.47
CA GLY A 100 8.62 5.57 16.09
C GLY A 100 7.55 6.26 15.24
N PHE A 101 7.20 5.62 14.14
CA PHE A 101 6.25 6.14 13.16
C PHE A 101 5.24 5.08 12.77
N ARG A 102 3.97 5.44 12.74
CA ARG A 102 2.93 4.67 12.10
C ARG A 102 2.94 5.00 10.61
N CYS A 103 3.32 4.05 9.78
CA CYS A 103 3.44 4.25 8.34
C CYS A 103 2.31 3.53 7.60
N GLY A 104 1.70 4.20 6.63
CA GLY A 104 0.72 3.69 5.70
C GLY A 104 1.35 3.41 4.33
N PHE A 105 1.06 2.23 3.78
CA PHE A 105 1.60 1.71 2.53
C PHE A 105 0.48 1.27 1.60
N LEU A 106 0.77 1.29 0.30
CA LEU A 106 -0.04 0.70 -0.76
C LEU A 106 -0.27 -0.81 -0.59
N GLY A 107 0.70 -1.51 -0.03
CA GLY A 107 0.69 -2.96 0.15
C GLY A 107 2.00 -3.46 0.75
N MET A 108 2.13 -4.79 0.84
CA MET A 108 3.31 -5.44 1.45
C MET A 108 4.61 -5.14 0.70
N LEU A 109 4.60 -5.22 -0.63
CA LEU A 109 5.79 -4.92 -1.44
C LEU A 109 6.25 -3.48 -1.26
N HIS A 110 5.31 -2.54 -1.16
CA HIS A 110 5.64 -1.14 -0.92
C HIS A 110 6.31 -0.96 0.45
N MET A 111 5.83 -1.64 1.49
CA MET A 111 6.45 -1.65 2.81
C MET A 111 7.88 -2.20 2.77
N GLU A 112 8.11 -3.33 2.09
CA GLU A 112 9.45 -3.93 1.93
C GLU A 112 10.43 -2.99 1.20
N ILE A 113 9.96 -2.34 0.12
CA ILE A 113 10.78 -1.36 -0.62
C ILE A 113 11.14 -0.18 0.29
N VAL A 114 10.19 0.37 1.04
CA VAL A 114 10.46 1.50 1.95
C VAL A 114 11.47 1.10 3.02
N GLN A 115 11.32 -0.09 3.61
CA GLN A 115 12.27 -0.63 4.59
C GLN A 115 13.67 -0.78 4.00
N GLU A 116 13.79 -1.41 2.84
CA GLU A 116 15.09 -1.65 2.18
C GLU A 116 15.75 -0.33 1.74
N ARG A 117 14.96 0.66 1.31
CA ARG A 117 15.48 2.00 0.97
C ARG A 117 15.97 2.76 2.21
N LEU A 118 15.30 2.65 3.35
CA LEU A 118 15.79 3.24 4.61
C LEU A 118 17.17 2.67 4.99
N GLU A 119 17.35 1.36 4.85
CA GLU A 119 18.62 0.70 5.15
C GLU A 119 19.71 1.06 4.12
N ARG A 120 19.39 1.04 2.82
CA ARG A 120 20.39 1.25 1.76
C ARG A 120 20.74 2.72 1.49
N GLU A 121 19.74 3.60 1.49
CA GLU A 121 19.93 5.01 1.12
C GLU A 121 20.33 5.88 2.33
N PHE A 122 19.84 5.52 3.52
CA PHE A 122 20.02 6.31 4.74
C PHE A 122 20.80 5.58 5.84
N ASN A 123 21.23 4.33 5.61
CA ASN A 123 21.93 3.50 6.60
C ASN A 123 21.14 3.36 7.92
N MET A 124 19.80 3.34 7.82
CA MET A 124 18.91 3.24 8.97
C MET A 124 18.39 1.81 9.15
N THR A 125 18.78 1.19 10.26
CA THR A 125 18.24 -0.12 10.63
C THR A 125 16.96 0.07 11.43
N VAL A 126 15.85 -0.44 10.90
CA VAL A 126 14.52 -0.27 11.49
C VAL A 126 13.87 -1.60 11.86
N ILE A 127 13.08 -1.58 12.92
CA ILE A 127 12.20 -2.65 13.36
C ILE A 127 10.79 -2.32 12.85
N THR A 128 10.20 -3.23 12.09
CA THR A 128 8.81 -3.13 11.62
C THR A 128 7.89 -3.99 12.49
N THR A 129 6.74 -3.45 12.88
CA THR A 129 5.70 -4.25 13.54
C THR A 129 4.98 -5.11 12.52
N VAL A 130 4.22 -6.09 13.02
CA VAL A 130 3.29 -6.84 12.17
C VAL A 130 2.35 -5.86 11.46
N PRO A 131 2.23 -5.94 10.12
CA PRO A 131 1.35 -5.07 9.36
C PRO A 131 -0.11 -5.37 9.67
N SER A 132 -0.94 -4.35 9.55
CA SER A 132 -2.37 -4.38 9.86
C SER A 132 -3.14 -3.59 8.81
N VAL A 133 -4.44 -3.85 8.71
CA VAL A 133 -5.35 -3.17 7.78
C VAL A 133 -6.21 -2.17 8.53
N GLN A 134 -6.76 -1.20 7.81
CA GLN A 134 -7.76 -0.28 8.35
C GLN A 134 -9.08 -1.01 8.59
N PHE A 135 -9.64 -0.88 9.79
CA PHE A 135 -10.98 -1.36 10.14
C PHE A 135 -11.96 -0.20 10.29
N HIS A 136 -13.24 -0.46 10.01
CA HIS A 136 -14.31 0.47 10.36
C HIS A 136 -15.13 -0.13 11.49
N ALA A 137 -15.26 0.58 12.61
CA ALA A 137 -16.14 0.18 13.70
C ALA A 137 -17.32 1.14 13.81
N LEU A 138 -18.49 0.59 14.06
CA LEU A 138 -19.67 1.35 14.45
C LEU A 138 -19.81 1.28 15.97
N GLY A 139 -19.67 2.43 16.62
CA GLY A 139 -19.84 2.54 18.07
C GLY A 139 -21.31 2.41 18.50
N SER A 140 -21.55 2.18 19.80
CA SER A 140 -22.90 2.07 20.38
C SER A 140 -23.79 3.32 20.21
N LYS A 141 -23.20 4.45 19.79
CA LYS A 141 -23.91 5.70 19.46
C LYS A 141 -24.05 5.95 17.95
N ASP A 142 -23.91 4.90 17.12
CA ASP A 142 -23.88 4.97 15.67
C ASP A 142 -22.82 5.93 15.10
N GLN A 143 -21.70 6.09 15.84
CA GLN A 143 -20.53 6.83 15.37
C GLN A 143 -19.61 5.88 14.60
N GLU A 144 -19.28 6.24 13.36
CA GLU A 144 -18.24 5.55 12.59
C GLU A 144 -16.85 5.93 13.13
N LEU A 145 -16.06 4.91 13.42
CA LEU A 145 -14.69 5.02 13.91
C LEU A 145 -13.77 4.31 12.93
N ILE A 146 -12.81 5.05 12.39
CA ILE A 146 -11.74 4.49 11.56
C ILE A 146 -10.62 4.06 12.50
N ILE A 147 -10.24 2.80 12.44
CA ILE A 147 -9.21 2.21 13.30
C ILE A 147 -8.04 1.82 12.41
N ASN A 148 -6.94 2.54 12.56
CA ASN A 148 -5.72 2.27 11.81
C ASN A 148 -4.75 1.42 12.62
N ALA A 149 -4.81 1.49 13.95
CA ALA A 149 -3.95 0.73 14.87
C ALA A 149 -4.76 -0.12 15.86
N PRO A 150 -4.27 -1.32 16.24
CA PRO A 150 -4.93 -2.15 17.25
C PRO A 150 -5.12 -1.46 18.60
N SER A 151 -4.26 -0.50 18.95
CA SER A 151 -4.35 0.31 20.17
C SER A 151 -5.50 1.32 20.16
N GLU A 152 -5.98 1.71 18.98
CA GLU A 152 -7.13 2.62 18.80
C GLU A 152 -8.47 1.89 18.90
N MET A 153 -8.44 0.55 18.95
CA MET A 153 -9.63 -0.28 19.04
C MET A 153 -10.38 0.03 20.34
N PRO A 154 -11.65 0.48 20.27
CA PRO A 154 -12.41 0.78 21.46
C PRO A 154 -12.76 -0.48 22.26
N GLU A 155 -13.11 -0.30 23.53
CA GLU A 155 -13.55 -1.41 24.40
C GLU A 155 -14.70 -2.21 23.74
N PRO A 156 -14.69 -3.55 23.79
CA PRO A 156 -15.68 -4.38 23.10
C PRO A 156 -17.14 -4.03 23.41
N ASN A 157 -17.41 -3.53 24.62
CA ASN A 157 -18.75 -3.12 25.06
C ASN A 157 -19.29 -1.87 24.34
N LEU A 158 -18.41 -1.08 23.72
CA LEU A 158 -18.76 0.13 22.98
C LEU A 158 -18.90 -0.12 21.47
N ILE A 159 -18.69 -1.35 21.02
CA ILE A 159 -18.69 -1.74 19.62
C ILE A 159 -20.00 -2.46 19.28
N LYS A 160 -20.69 -1.97 18.25
CA LYS A 160 -21.91 -2.57 17.71
C LYS A 160 -21.62 -3.45 16.49
N LEU A 161 -20.74 -2.99 15.61
CA LEU A 161 -20.34 -3.67 14.38
C LEU A 161 -18.87 -3.35 14.08
N ILE A 162 -18.16 -4.32 13.50
CA ILE A 162 -16.81 -4.14 12.95
C ILE A 162 -16.87 -4.61 11.51
N GLU A 163 -16.38 -3.79 10.60
CA GLU A 163 -16.21 -4.09 9.19
C GLU A 163 -14.71 -4.16 8.89
N GLU A 164 -14.33 -5.19 8.14
CA GLU A 164 -12.97 -5.37 7.66
C GLU A 164 -12.94 -5.29 6.13
N PRO A 165 -11.82 -4.87 5.53
CA PRO A 165 -11.69 -4.77 4.08
C PRO A 165 -11.58 -6.16 3.44
N TYR A 166 -12.43 -6.40 2.43
CA TYR A 166 -12.38 -7.58 1.57
C TYR A 166 -11.82 -7.22 0.20
N ILE A 167 -11.03 -8.13 -0.36
CA ILE A 167 -10.47 -7.99 -1.71
C ILE A 167 -10.93 -9.13 -2.60
N LYS A 168 -10.91 -8.88 -3.91
CA LYS A 168 -11.18 -9.89 -4.94
C LYS A 168 -9.85 -10.39 -5.46
N ALA A 169 -9.38 -11.49 -4.88
CA ALA A 169 -8.13 -12.11 -5.26
C ALA A 169 -8.31 -12.98 -6.51
N GLN A 170 -7.44 -12.79 -7.49
CA GLN A 170 -7.28 -13.64 -8.66
C GLN A 170 -5.98 -14.43 -8.52
N ILE A 171 -6.10 -15.76 -8.48
CA ILE A 171 -4.95 -16.67 -8.37
C ILE A 171 -4.84 -17.50 -9.64
N ILE A 172 -3.68 -17.42 -10.30
CA ILE A 172 -3.36 -18.24 -11.46
C ILE A 172 -2.27 -19.23 -11.07
N THR A 173 -2.50 -20.52 -11.32
CA THR A 173 -1.58 -21.58 -10.91
C THR A 173 -1.67 -22.80 -11.83
N ALA A 174 -0.75 -23.75 -11.68
CA ALA A 174 -0.83 -25.03 -12.37
C ALA A 174 -1.90 -25.93 -11.73
N ALA A 175 -2.57 -26.77 -12.55
CA ALA A 175 -3.68 -27.62 -12.11
C ALA A 175 -3.34 -28.55 -10.93
N GLU A 176 -2.07 -28.95 -10.81
CA GLU A 176 -1.56 -29.79 -9.72
C GLU A 176 -1.58 -29.12 -8.34
N TYR A 177 -1.55 -27.78 -8.27
CA TYR A 177 -1.51 -27.03 -7.01
C TYR A 177 -2.88 -26.48 -6.57
N VAL A 178 -3.94 -26.71 -7.36
CA VAL A 178 -5.28 -26.16 -7.09
C VAL A 178 -5.82 -26.60 -5.72
N GLY A 179 -5.71 -27.89 -5.39
CA GLY A 179 -6.21 -28.42 -4.12
C GLY A 179 -5.57 -27.74 -2.90
N PRO A 180 -4.23 -27.75 -2.76
CA PRO A 180 -3.54 -27.04 -1.68
C PRO A 180 -3.87 -25.54 -1.60
N ILE A 181 -4.02 -24.86 -2.73
CA ILE A 181 -4.34 -23.43 -2.78
C ILE A 181 -5.77 -23.16 -2.30
N ILE A 182 -6.73 -23.99 -2.69
CA ILE A 182 -8.11 -23.89 -2.20
C ILE A 182 -8.13 -24.07 -0.67
N THR A 183 -7.43 -25.08 -0.14
CA THR A 183 -7.32 -25.29 1.31
C THR A 183 -6.74 -24.06 2.01
N LEU A 184 -5.64 -23.50 1.49
CA LEU A 184 -5.05 -22.28 2.04
C LEU A 184 -6.04 -21.10 2.05
N CYS A 185 -6.77 -20.90 0.94
CA CYS A 185 -7.75 -19.82 0.86
C CYS A 185 -8.92 -20.05 1.83
N MET A 186 -9.38 -21.28 2.01
CA MET A 186 -10.45 -21.62 2.95
C MET A 186 -10.02 -21.44 4.41
N GLU A 187 -8.78 -21.82 4.77
CA GLU A 187 -8.20 -21.55 6.09
C GLU A 187 -8.16 -20.05 6.40
N LYS A 188 -7.97 -19.23 5.36
CA LYS A 188 -7.96 -17.77 5.43
C LYS A 188 -9.33 -17.12 5.21
N ARG A 189 -10.42 -17.83 5.51
CA ARG A 189 -11.80 -17.34 5.42
C ARG A 189 -12.21 -16.90 4.01
N GLY A 190 -11.56 -17.45 2.99
CA GLY A 190 -11.80 -17.15 1.59
C GLY A 190 -13.07 -17.80 1.04
N ILE A 191 -13.77 -17.06 0.18
CA ILE A 191 -14.97 -17.50 -0.51
C ILE A 191 -14.66 -17.65 -1.99
N ILE A 192 -14.77 -18.86 -2.52
CA ILE A 192 -14.60 -19.12 -3.96
C ILE A 192 -15.75 -18.45 -4.73
N LYS A 193 -15.43 -17.62 -5.72
CA LYS A 193 -16.40 -17.01 -6.63
C LYS A 193 -16.45 -17.66 -7.99
N GLY A 194 -15.32 -18.19 -8.45
CA GLY A 194 -15.25 -18.85 -9.75
C GLY A 194 -13.93 -19.53 -9.98
N GLN A 195 -13.96 -20.53 -10.87
CA GLN A 195 -12.78 -21.24 -11.33
C GLN A 195 -12.89 -21.40 -12.84
N SER A 196 -11.83 -21.06 -13.56
CA SER A 196 -11.72 -21.15 -15.01
C SER A 196 -10.44 -21.92 -15.37
N TYR A 197 -10.50 -22.78 -16.38
CA TYR A 197 -9.31 -23.41 -16.95
C TYR A 197 -8.86 -22.56 -18.14
N LEU A 198 -7.72 -21.89 -18.00
CA LEU A 198 -7.11 -21.12 -19.08
C LEU A 198 -6.51 -22.06 -20.13
N THR A 199 -5.89 -23.15 -19.66
CA THR A 199 -5.37 -24.25 -20.49
C THR A 199 -5.57 -25.59 -19.75
N SER A 200 -5.14 -26.71 -20.37
CA SER A 200 -5.12 -28.01 -19.69
C SER A 200 -4.24 -28.05 -18.44
N GLU A 201 -3.27 -27.14 -18.35
CA GLU A 201 -2.28 -27.10 -17.26
C GLU A 201 -2.46 -25.90 -16.33
N ARG A 202 -3.15 -24.83 -16.76
CA ARG A 202 -3.32 -23.60 -15.97
C ARG A 202 -4.76 -23.36 -15.57
N VAL A 203 -4.93 -23.06 -14.29
CA VAL A 203 -6.21 -22.76 -13.66
C VAL A 203 -6.16 -21.36 -13.09
N GLU A 204 -7.21 -20.62 -13.35
CA GLU A 204 -7.51 -19.32 -12.77
C GLU A 204 -8.62 -19.51 -11.73
N MET A 205 -8.43 -18.94 -10.54
CA MET A 205 -9.39 -19.02 -9.45
C MET A 205 -9.63 -17.63 -8.88
N ASN A 206 -10.90 -17.29 -8.71
CA ASN A 206 -11.34 -16.02 -8.15
C ASN A 206 -11.88 -16.26 -6.74
N PHE A 207 -11.35 -15.52 -5.78
CA PHE A 207 -11.72 -15.59 -4.37
C PHE A 207 -12.07 -14.21 -3.83
N GLU A 208 -13.00 -14.15 -2.88
CA GLU A 208 -13.11 -13.03 -1.95
C GLU A 208 -12.38 -13.40 -0.66
N LEU A 209 -11.40 -12.59 -0.27
CA LEU A 209 -10.57 -12.83 0.91
C LEU A 209 -10.51 -11.56 1.77
N PRO A 210 -10.52 -11.67 3.10
CA PRO A 210 -10.20 -10.55 3.98
C PRO A 210 -8.75 -10.10 3.76
N LEU A 211 -8.54 -8.79 3.57
CA LEU A 211 -7.18 -8.26 3.41
C LEU A 211 -6.32 -8.50 4.67
N SER A 212 -6.96 -8.50 5.84
CA SER A 212 -6.35 -8.80 7.14
C SER A 212 -5.61 -10.15 7.16
N GLU A 213 -6.13 -11.15 6.45
CA GLU A 213 -5.54 -12.49 6.38
C GLU A 213 -4.44 -12.62 5.32
N ILE A 214 -4.48 -11.78 4.29
CA ILE A 214 -3.52 -11.77 3.18
C ILE A 214 -2.23 -11.05 3.56
N VAL A 215 -2.35 -9.97 4.34
CA VAL A 215 -1.22 -9.15 4.79
C VAL A 215 -0.23 -9.94 5.66
N PHE A 216 -0.68 -11.04 6.30
CA PHE A 216 0.17 -11.87 7.15
C PHE A 216 0.43 -13.26 6.53
N ASP A 217 1.65 -13.49 6.04
CA ASP A 217 2.22 -14.80 5.67
C ASP A 217 1.46 -15.54 4.53
N PHE A 218 0.48 -14.91 3.88
CA PHE A 218 -0.29 -15.54 2.80
C PHE A 218 0.56 -15.72 1.54
N PHE A 219 1.30 -14.69 1.14
CA PHE A 219 2.10 -14.72 -0.07
C PHE A 219 3.22 -15.76 0.01
N ASP A 220 3.91 -15.85 1.15
CA ASP A 220 4.98 -16.82 1.38
C ASP A 220 4.46 -18.25 1.39
N LYS A 221 3.32 -18.49 2.05
CA LYS A 221 2.62 -19.79 2.00
C LYS A 221 2.19 -20.15 0.59
N LEU A 222 1.56 -19.22 -0.14
CA LEU A 222 1.10 -19.42 -1.51
C LEU A 222 2.27 -19.78 -2.44
N LYS A 223 3.40 -19.08 -2.32
CA LYS A 223 4.61 -19.37 -3.09
C LYS A 223 5.23 -20.70 -2.69
N THR A 224 5.23 -21.06 -1.41
CA THR A 224 5.76 -22.33 -0.92
C THR A 224 4.95 -23.53 -1.44
N ILE A 225 3.62 -23.50 -1.31
CA ILE A 225 2.75 -24.61 -1.75
C ILE A 225 2.76 -24.80 -3.27
N SER A 226 2.95 -23.70 -4.01
CA SER A 226 2.98 -23.71 -5.48
C SER A 226 4.38 -23.84 -6.06
N ARG A 227 5.44 -23.94 -5.23
CA ARG A 227 6.84 -23.89 -5.66
C ARG A 227 7.17 -22.66 -6.52
N GLY A 228 6.47 -21.55 -6.26
CA GLY A 228 6.62 -20.29 -6.98
C GLY A 228 5.73 -20.12 -8.22
N TYR A 229 5.03 -21.17 -8.66
CA TYR A 229 4.21 -21.15 -9.89
C TYR A 229 2.89 -20.39 -9.76
N ALA A 230 2.38 -20.19 -8.53
CA ALA A 230 1.17 -19.40 -8.34
C ALA A 230 1.47 -17.89 -8.39
N SER A 231 0.63 -17.14 -9.08
CA SER A 231 0.57 -15.68 -9.02
C SER A 231 -0.74 -15.24 -8.36
N LEU A 232 -0.68 -14.14 -7.61
CA LEU A 232 -1.81 -13.51 -6.95
C LEU A 232 -1.90 -12.07 -7.43
N ASP A 233 -3.11 -11.64 -7.78
CA ASP A 233 -3.49 -10.25 -8.04
C ASP A 233 -4.75 -9.94 -7.21
N TYR A 234 -4.94 -8.70 -6.76
CA TYR A 234 -6.09 -8.32 -5.91
C TYR A 234 -6.47 -6.84 -5.95
#